data_AF-A0A0D8BFC9-F1
#
_entry.id   AF-A0A0D8BFC9-F1
#
_cell.length_a   1.000
_cell.length_b   1.000
_cell.length_c   1.000
_cell.angle_alpha   90.00
_cell.angle_beta   90.00
_cell.angle_gamma   90.00
#
_symmetry.space_group_name_H-M   'P 1'
#
loop_
_entity.id
_entity.type
_entity.pdbx_description
1 polymer ?
#
loop_
_entity_poly.entity_id
_entity_poly.type
_entity_poly.pdbx_seq_one_letter_code
_entity_poly.pdbx_strand_id
1 'polypeptide(L)' 'MAGSVPAEISAHVWYMNDFAGWLEGTGEFVDSQALAPSGTFVRYGGEGRPPVTDGSFAETKDLIAGWMVIDVDPQ' A
#
# COMPACT_ATOMS: atom_id res chain seq x y z
N MET A 1 -15.70 -16.33 -4.08
CA MET A 1 -14.97 -17.11 -3.05
C MET A 1 -14.94 -16.27 -1.78
N ALA A 2 -15.86 -16.48 -0.85
CA ALA A 2 -15.81 -15.84 0.46
C ALA A 2 -15.35 -16.89 1.48
N GLY A 3 -14.03 -17.10 1.55
CA GLY A 3 -13.42 -17.73 2.72
C GLY A 3 -13.26 -16.66 3.79
N SER A 4 -13.49 -17.00 5.06
CA SER A 4 -13.19 -16.08 6.16
C SER A 4 -11.76 -15.58 6.04
N VAL A 5 -11.56 -14.27 6.15
CA VAL A 5 -10.21 -13.71 6.27
C VAL A 5 -9.57 -14.33 7.53
N PRO A 6 -8.37 -14.93 7.44
CA PRO A 6 -7.67 -15.46 8.61
C PRO A 6 -7.63 -14.45 9.76
N ALA A 7 -7.65 -14.96 10.99
CA ALA A 7 -7.70 -14.12 12.19
C ALA A 7 -6.51 -13.16 12.27
N GLU A 8 -5.31 -13.60 11.88
CA GLU A 8 -4.12 -12.75 11.87
C GLU A 8 -4.24 -11.59 10.88
N ILE A 9 -4.80 -11.84 9.68
CA ILE A 9 -5.01 -10.79 8.67
C ILE A 9 -6.05 -9.78 9.17
N SER A 10 -7.14 -10.27 9.77
CA SER A 10 -8.15 -9.38 10.36
C SER A 10 -7.55 -8.50 11.46
N ALA A 11 -6.76 -9.09 12.36
CA ALA A 11 -6.08 -8.36 13.42
C ALA A 11 -5.11 -7.30 12.86
N HIS A 12 -4.38 -7.62 11.78
CA HIS A 12 -3.50 -6.66 11.12
C HIS A 12 -4.28 -5.48 10.52
N VAL A 13 -5.41 -5.73 9.86
CA VAL A 13 -6.27 -4.67 9.31
C VAL A 13 -6.80 -3.76 10.42
N TRP A 14 -7.24 -4.34 11.54
CA TRP A 14 -7.68 -3.55 12.70
C TRP A 14 -6.56 -2.66 13.25
N TYR A 15 -5.35 -3.22 13.41
CA TYR A 15 -4.19 -2.44 13.83
C TYR A 15 -3.90 -1.27 12.89
N MET A 16 -3.94 -1.49 11.57
CA MET A 16 -3.68 -0.42 10.59
C MET A 16 -4.72 0.70 10.68
N ASN A 17 -5.98 0.37 10.93
CA ASN A 17 -7.04 1.37 11.12
C ASN A 17 -6.86 2.16 12.42
N ASP A 18 -6.55 1.49 13.54
CA ASP A 18 -6.31 2.15 14.82
C ASP A 18 -5.08 3.06 14.76
N PHE A 19 -4.03 2.62 14.08
CA PHE A 19 -2.83 3.41 13.86
C PHE A 19 -3.11 4.65 13.01
N ALA A 20 -3.89 4.51 11.93
CA ALA A 20 -4.34 5.66 11.13
C ALA A 20 -5.16 6.65 11.98
N GLY A 21 -6.10 6.17 12.79
CA GLY A 21 -6.90 7.03 13.67
C GLY A 21 -6.05 7.76 14.73
N TRP A 22 -4.97 7.14 15.21
CA TRP A 22 -4.03 7.82 16.08
C TRP A 22 -3.27 8.95 15.35
N LEU A 23 -2.78 8.69 14.13
CA LEU A 23 -2.11 9.70 13.29
C LEU A 23 -3.05 10.84 12.87
N GLU A 24 -4.34 10.55 12.63
CA GLU A 24 -5.35 11.59 12.43
C GLU A 24 -5.48 12.48 13.66
N GLY A 25 -5.46 11.88 14.86
CA GLY A 25 -5.51 12.60 16.13
C GLY A 25 -4.29 13.50 16.39
N THR A 26 -3.12 13.16 15.86
CA THR A 26 -1.91 13.99 15.93
C THR A 26 -1.81 14.99 14.77
N GLY A 27 -2.64 14.84 13.74
CA GLY A 27 -2.61 15.66 12.52
C GLY A 27 -1.54 15.25 11.50
N GLU A 28 -0.93 14.07 11.68
CA GLU A 28 0.16 13.56 10.83
C GLU A 28 -0.35 12.66 9.68
N PHE A 29 -1.60 12.19 9.75
CA PHE A 29 -2.17 11.35 8.70
C PHE A 29 -2.48 12.14 7.41
N VAL A 30 -1.98 11.64 6.27
CA VAL A 30 -2.27 12.22 4.96
C VAL A 30 -3.18 11.31 4.13
N ASP A 31 -2.77 10.06 3.87
CA ASP A 31 -3.56 9.08 3.12
C ASP A 31 -3.06 7.65 3.38
N SER A 32 -3.91 6.65 3.19
CA SER A 32 -3.53 5.24 3.14
C SER A 32 -4.41 4.46 2.18
N GLN A 33 -3.81 3.60 1.37
CA GLN A 33 -4.51 2.78 0.38
C GLN A 33 -4.03 1.34 0.42
N ALA A 34 -4.97 0.39 0.46
CA ALA A 34 -4.70 -1.02 0.25
C ALA A 34 -4.62 -1.32 -1.25
N LEU A 35 -3.64 -2.12 -1.67
CA LEU A 35 -3.49 -2.54 -3.06
C LEU A 35 -4.30 -3.81 -3.32
N ALA A 36 -4.88 -3.89 -4.52
CA ALA A 36 -5.48 -5.12 -4.99
C ALA A 36 -4.38 -6.20 -5.19
N PRO A 37 -4.68 -7.49 -4.99
CA PRO A 37 -3.72 -8.59 -5.20
C PRO A 37 -3.16 -8.66 -6.62
N SER A 38 -3.83 -8.03 -7.59
CA SER A 38 -3.44 -7.97 -8.99
C SER A 38 -3.48 -6.52 -9.46
N GLY A 39 -2.49 -6.12 -10.25
CA GLY A 39 -2.43 -4.81 -10.89
C GLY A 39 -1.29 -4.74 -11.90
N THR A 40 -1.33 -3.73 -12.76
CA THR A 40 -0.21 -3.42 -13.66
C THR A 40 0.59 -2.29 -13.03
N PHE A 41 1.85 -2.56 -12.70
CA PHE A 41 2.77 -1.50 -12.32
C PHE A 41 3.24 -0.79 -13.58
N VAL A 42 2.94 0.50 -13.66
CA VAL A 42 3.37 1.36 -14.76
C VAL A 42 4.36 2.36 -14.21
N ARG A 43 5.58 2.32 -14.73
CA ARG A 43 6.60 3.32 -14.42
C ARG A 43 6.73 4.29 -15.58
N TYR A 44 6.72 5.58 -15.29
CA TYR A 44 6.98 6.62 -16.28
C TYR A 44 8.38 6.43 -16.90
N GLY A 45 8.42 6.28 -18.22
CA GLY A 45 9.64 5.98 -18.99
C GLY A 45 10.50 7.20 -19.31
N GLY A 46 10.03 8.42 -19.06
CA GLY A 46 10.62 9.68 -19.52
C GLY A 46 9.93 10.25 -20.76
N GLU A 47 10.20 11.53 -21.06
CA GLU A 47 9.53 12.24 -22.16
C GLU A 47 9.81 11.57 -23.51
N GLY A 48 8.76 11.36 -24.30
CA GLY A 48 8.85 10.68 -25.61
C GLY A 48 9.14 9.17 -25.55
N ARG A 49 9.24 8.57 -24.36
CA ARG A 49 9.47 7.13 -24.19
C ARG A 49 8.18 6.42 -23.80
N PRO A 50 7.91 5.23 -24.34
CA PRO A 50 6.75 4.45 -23.91
C PRO A 50 6.87 4.10 -22.42
N PRO A 51 5.74 4.06 -21.69
CA PRO A 51 5.73 3.66 -20.29
C PRO A 51 6.29 2.24 -20.14
N VAL A 52 7.05 2.00 -19.07
CA VAL A 52 7.57 0.68 -18.74
C VAL A 52 6.53 -0.03 -17.91
N THR A 53 6.00 -1.14 -18.43
CA THR A 53 5.15 -2.06 -17.68
C THR A 53 5.97 -3.27 -17.30
N ASP A 54 6.16 -3.49 -16.00
CA ASP A 54 6.67 -4.77 -15.54
C ASP A 54 5.49 -5.76 -15.46
N GLY A 55 5.66 -6.95 -16.05
CA GLY A 55 4.76 -8.08 -15.82
C GLY A 55 4.76 -8.47 -14.35
N SER A 56 3.75 -9.23 -13.90
CA SER A 56 3.59 -9.66 -12.50
C SER A 56 4.95 -10.04 -11.91
N PHE A 57 5.40 -9.28 -10.91
CA PHE A 57 6.73 -9.42 -10.31
C PHE A 57 7.17 -10.88 -10.28
N ALA A 58 8.30 -11.19 -10.93
CA ALA A 58 8.86 -12.54 -10.93
C ALA A 58 8.99 -13.00 -9.47
N GLU A 59 8.51 -14.22 -9.21
CA GLU A 59 8.36 -14.88 -7.92
C GLU A 59 9.54 -14.61 -6.97
N THR A 60 9.23 -14.39 -5.69
CA THR A 60 10.11 -14.20 -4.51
C THR A 60 10.48 -12.79 -4.05
N LYS A 61 9.83 -11.73 -4.55
CA LYS A 61 10.04 -10.38 -4.01
C LYS A 61 8.84 -9.89 -3.21
N ASP A 62 9.12 -9.29 -2.05
CA ASP A 62 8.13 -8.77 -1.11
C ASP A 62 7.02 -7.99 -1.82
N LEU A 63 5.78 -8.46 -1.64
CA LEU A 63 4.61 -7.80 -2.20
C LEU A 63 4.26 -6.60 -1.33
N ILE A 64 4.14 -5.42 -1.95
CA ILE A 64 3.57 -4.25 -1.29
C ILE A 64 2.06 -4.47 -1.19
N ALA A 65 1.55 -4.62 0.02
CA ALA A 65 0.11 -4.82 0.27
C ALA A 65 -0.70 -3.51 0.29
N GLY A 66 -0.02 -2.38 0.40
CA GLY A 66 -0.62 -1.05 0.55
C GLY A 66 0.44 -0.02 0.89
N TRP A 67 0.03 1.23 1.05
CA TRP A 67 0.89 2.32 1.47
C TRP A 67 0.16 3.26 2.42
N MET A 68 0.94 4.05 3.17
CA MET A 68 0.47 5.16 4.00
C MET A 68 1.45 6.32 3.84
N VAL A 69 0.92 7.53 3.68
CA VAL A 69 1.67 8.79 3.68
C VAL A 69 1.41 9.48 5.01
N ILE A 70 2.50 9.85 5.67
CA ILE A 70 2.52 10.50 6.97
C ILE A 70 3.33 11.78 6.81
N ASP A 71 2.78 12.90 7.24
CA ASP A 71 3.50 14.16 7.30
C ASP A 71 4.33 14.19 8.59
N VAL A 72 5.63 14.40 8.45
CA VAL A 72 6.58 14.41 9.56
C VAL A 72 7.50 15.62 9.45
N ASP A 73 7.86 16.17 10.60
CA ASP A 73 8.86 17.23 10.64
C ASP A 73 10.21 16.74 10.10
N PRO A 74 10.92 17.57 9.32
CA PRO A 74 12.26 17.25 8.88
C PRO A 74 13.21 17.07 10.06
N GLN A 75 14.18 16.16 9.91
CA GLN A 75 15.25 15.90 10.89
C GLN A 75 16.28 17.03 10.93
#